data_AF-A0A2V6ZBX9-F1
#
_entry.id   AF-A0A2V6ZBX9-F1
#
_cell.length_a   1.000
_cell.length_b   1.000
_cell.length_c   1.000
_cell.angle_alpha   90.00
_cell.angle_beta   90.00
_cell.angle_gamma   90.00
#
_symmetry.space_group_name_H-M   'P 1'
#
loop_
_entity.id
_entity.type
_entity.pdbx_description
1 polymer ?
#
loop_
_entity_poly.entity_id
_entity_poly.type
_entity_poly.pdbx_seq_one_letter_code
_entity_poly.pdbx_strand_id
1 'polypeptide(L)' 'MKAKIDTERGRYHYSRRLATVEPVFANICSTRRLRRFSLRGHRKVNTQWLLYCLVHNIGKLQRHGRREGRAP' A
#
# COMPACT_ATOMS: atom_id res chain seq x y z
N MET A 1 4.29 15.72 13.18
CA MET A 1 4.56 15.21 11.82
C MET A 1 5.39 16.19 11.00
N LYS A 2 4.97 17.45 10.85
CA LYS A 2 5.66 18.48 10.05
C LYS A 2 7.16 18.61 10.36
N ALA A 3 7.51 18.79 11.64
CA ALA A 3 8.91 18.87 12.08
C ALA A 3 9.79 17.65 11.69
N LYS A 4 9.22 16.44 11.61
CA LYS A 4 9.97 15.23 11.18
C LYS A 4 10.18 15.21 9.66
N ILE A 5 9.18 15.66 8.91
CA ILE A 5 9.19 15.69 7.44
C ILE A 5 10.10 16.81 6.94
N ASP A 6 10.18 17.95 7.63
CA ASP A 6 10.92 19.12 7.17
C ASP A 6 12.44 19.01 7.27
N THR A 7 12.96 17.98 7.94
CA THR A 7 14.38 17.62 7.86
C THR A 7 14.73 17.14 6.45
N GLU A 8 15.97 17.34 5.99
CA GLU A 8 16.42 16.89 4.66
C GLU A 8 16.17 15.39 4.44
N ARG A 9 16.56 14.58 5.43
CA ARG A 9 16.29 13.13 5.46
C ARG A 9 14.79 12.83 5.43
N GLY A 10 14.00 13.59 6.18
CA GLY A 10 12.54 13.49 6.21
C GLY A 10 11.92 13.74 4.83
N ARG A 11 12.34 14.81 4.14
CA ARG A 11 11.86 15.17 2.79
C ARG A 11 12.24 14.11 1.77
N TYR A 12 13.47 13.60 1.83
CA TYR A 12 13.94 12.52 0.96
C TYR A 12 13.10 11.25 1.11
N HIS A 13 12.84 10.79 2.34
CA HIS A 13 12.00 9.60 2.54
C HIS A 13 10.53 9.86 2.19
N TYR A 14 10.03 11.06 2.50
CA TYR A 14 8.64 11.42 2.26
C TYR A 14 8.33 11.52 0.77
N SER A 15 9.23 12.07 -0.05
CA SER A 15 9.04 12.19 -1.50
C SER A 15 8.85 10.83 -2.19
N ARG A 16 9.55 9.78 -1.70
CA ARG A 16 9.43 8.40 -2.21
C ARG A 16 8.05 7.78 -2.02
N ARG A 17 7.19 8.36 -1.18
CA ARG A 17 5.82 7.86 -0.97
C ARG A 17 5.01 7.88 -2.26
N LEU A 18 5.20 8.89 -3.12
CA LEU A 18 4.51 9.00 -4.40
C LEU A 18 4.67 7.74 -5.27
N ALA A 19 5.89 7.19 -5.29
CA ALA A 19 6.19 6.00 -6.09
C ALA A 19 5.89 4.68 -5.36
N THR A 20 5.91 4.67 -4.03
CA THR A 20 5.84 3.43 -3.24
C THR A 20 4.52 3.24 -2.50
N VAL A 21 4.09 4.24 -1.75
CA VAL A 21 2.96 4.18 -0.81
C VAL A 21 1.65 4.59 -1.49
N GLU A 22 1.65 5.72 -2.20
CA GLU A 22 0.44 6.26 -2.84
C GLU A 22 -0.22 5.28 -3.83
N PRO A 23 0.53 4.49 -4.64
CA PRO A 23 -0.09 3.51 -5.54
C PRO A 23 -0.83 2.38 -4.81
N VAL A 24 -0.38 2.01 -3.61
CA VAL A 24 -1.05 0.99 -2.78
C VAL A 24 -2.40 1.54 -2.31
N PHE A 25 -2.42 2.76 -1.78
CA PHE A 25 -3.65 3.44 -1.37
C PHE A 25 -4.59 3.67 -2.56
N ALA A 26 -4.07 4.12 -3.70
CA ALA A 26 -4.87 4.31 -4.91
C ALA A 26 -5.54 3.00 -5.35
N ASN A 27 -4.82 1.87 -5.35
CA ASN A 27 -5.40 0.58 -5.70
C ASN A 27 -6.48 0.12 -4.71
N ILE A 28 -6.22 0.25 -3.40
CA ILE A 28 -7.17 -0.15 -2.36
C ILE A 28 -8.44 0.72 -2.39
N CYS A 29 -8.29 2.04 -2.52
CA CYS A 29 -9.40 3.00 -2.48
C CYS A 29 -10.22 3.03 -3.79
N SER A 30 -9.56 2.90 -4.95
CA SER A 30 -10.22 3.03 -6.26
C SER A 30 -10.61 1.68 -6.85
N THR A 31 -9.67 0.74 -6.96
CA THR A 31 -9.94 -0.59 -7.56
C THR A 31 -10.68 -1.51 -6.62
N ARG A 32 -10.24 -1.58 -5.34
CA ARG A 32 -10.86 -2.45 -4.33
C ARG A 32 -11.97 -1.75 -3.53
N ARG A 33 -12.17 -0.44 -3.75
CA ARG A 33 -13.28 0.38 -3.21
C ARG A 33 -13.37 0.48 -1.68
N LEU A 34 -12.27 0.26 -0.95
CA LEU A 34 -12.24 0.49 0.51
C LEU A 34 -11.97 1.97 0.80
N ARG A 35 -13.00 2.80 0.75
CA ARG A 35 -12.91 4.23 1.10
C ARG A 35 -13.20 4.53 2.57
N ARG A 36 -13.85 3.60 3.26
CA ARG A 36 -14.15 3.67 4.69
C ARG A 36 -14.07 2.27 5.29
N PHE A 37 -13.65 2.18 6.54
CA PHE A 37 -13.76 0.93 7.28
C PHE A 37 -15.24 0.64 7.60
N SER A 38 -15.68 -0.58 7.34
CA SER A 38 -17.08 -0.99 7.56
C SER A 38 -17.29 -1.66 8.92
N LEU A 39 -16.21 -2.04 9.61
CA LEU A 39 -16.25 -2.70 10.90
C LEU A 39 -15.98 -1.71 12.05
N ARG A 40 -16.48 -2.02 13.24
CA ARG A 40 -16.18 -1.28 14.48
C ARG A 40 -15.25 -2.07 15.39
N GLY A 41 -14.36 -1.34 16.07
CA GLY A 41 -13.36 -1.91 16.97
C GLY A 41 -12.01 -2.17 16.29
N HIS A 42 -10.93 -1.82 16.99
CA HIS A 42 -9.57 -1.84 16.47
C HIS A 42 -9.19 -3.18 15.83
N ARG A 43 -9.45 -4.30 16.53
CA ARG A 43 -9.11 -5.65 16.05
C ARG A 43 -9.76 -5.96 14.70
N LYS A 44 -11.06 -5.66 14.56
CA LYS A 44 -11.82 -5.94 13.32
C LYS A 44 -11.37 -5.05 12.17
N VAL A 45 -11.17 -3.76 12.42
CA VAL A 45 -10.64 -2.81 11.43
C VAL A 45 -9.24 -3.22 10.97
N ASN A 46 -8.37 -3.64 11.88
CA ASN A 46 -7.03 -4.11 11.53
C ASN A 46 -7.08 -5.37 10.66
N THR A 47 -7.91 -6.35 11.02
CA THR A 47 -8.13 -7.54 10.18
C THR A 47 -8.64 -7.17 8.78
N GLN A 48 -9.61 -6.26 8.68
CA GLN A 48 -10.10 -5.75 7.39
C GLN A 48 -8.97 -5.11 6.58
N TRP A 49 -8.18 -4.23 7.20
CA TRP A 49 -7.06 -3.56 6.53
C TRP A 49 -6.03 -4.56 6.00
N LEU A 50 -5.60 -5.52 6.83
CA LEU A 50 -4.63 -6.55 6.45
C LEU A 50 -5.12 -7.43 5.29
N LEU A 51 -6.42 -7.76 5.26
CA LEU A 51 -7.04 -8.50 4.16
C LEU A 51 -6.94 -7.75 2.83
N TYR A 52 -7.19 -6.44 2.84
CA TYR A 52 -7.04 -5.61 1.65
C TYR A 52 -5.58 -5.50 1.20
N CYS A 53 -4.64 -5.37 2.15
CA CYS A 53 -3.20 -5.40 1.86
C CYS A 53 -2.78 -6.74 1.24
N LEU A 54 -3.25 -7.86 1.77
CA LEU A 54 -2.96 -9.20 1.22
C LEU A 54 -3.45 -9.31 -0.22
N VAL A 55 -4.69 -8.91 -0.48
CA VAL A 55 -5.30 -8.95 -1.82
C VAL A 55 -4.56 -8.03 -2.81
N HIS A 56 -4.05 -6.87 -2.36
CA HIS A 56 -3.19 -6.02 -3.16
C HIS A 56 -1.85 -6.72 -3.49
N ASN A 57 -1.20 -7.31 -2.49
CA ASN A 57 0.10 -7.97 -2.63
C ASN A 57 0.03 -9.20 -3.54
N ILE A 58 -1.01 -10.04 -3.41
CA ILE A 58 -1.25 -11.17 -4.32
C ILE A 58 -1.38 -10.66 -5.77
N GLY A 59 -2.12 -9.56 -5.99
CA GLY A 59 -2.21 -8.95 -7.32
C GLY A 59 -0.88 -8.40 -7.85
N LYS A 60 0.07 -8.01 -6.99
CA LYS A 60 1.44 -7.69 -7.42
C LYS A 60 2.22 -8.95 -7.78
N LEU A 61 2.15 -10.00 -6.97
CA LEU A 61 2.80 -11.29 -7.25
C LEU A 61 2.29 -11.91 -8.56
N GLN A 62 0.99 -11.85 -8.81
CA GLN A 62 0.43 -12.37 -10.07
C GLN A 62 0.95 -11.62 -11.31
N ARG A 63 1.16 -10.29 -11.21
CA ARG A 63 1.64 -9.46 -12.32
C ARG A 63 3.16 -9.50 -12.52
N HIS A 64 3.94 -9.68 -11.46
CA HIS A 64 5.40 -9.54 -11.50
C HIS A 64 6.17 -10.78 -11.05
N GLY A 65 5.52 -11.73 -10.38
CA GLY A 65 6.15 -12.92 -9.79
C GLY A 65 6.56 -14.00 -10.78
N ARG A 66 6.24 -13.87 -12.07
CA ARG A 66 6.73 -14.77 -13.13
C ARG A 66 8.02 -14.27 -13.83
N ARG A 67 8.70 -13.24 -13.30
CA ARG A 67 9.92 -12.70 -13.92
C ARG A 67 11.21 -13.47 -13.61
N GLU A 68 11.19 -14.46 -12.72
CA GLU A 68 12.29 -15.41 -12.54
C GLU A 68 11.93 -16.71 -13.26
N GLY A 69 12.46 -16.92 -14.47
CA GLY A 69 12.29 -18.19 -15.19
C GLY A 69 12.14 -18.12 -16.71
N ARG A 70 12.35 -16.99 -17.37
CA ARG A 70 12.51 -16.97 -18.83
C ARG A 70 13.67 -16.08 -19.24
N ALA A 71 14.84 -16.70 -19.41
CA ALA A 71 15.82 -16.21 -20.36
C ALA A 71 15.20 -16.19 -21.77
N PRO A 72 15.61 -15.26 -22.66
CA PRO A 72 15.12 -15.20 -24.04
C PRO A 72 15.28 -16.54 -24.77
#